data_AF-A0A7R7HWI3-F1
#
_entry.id   AF-A0A7R7HWI3-F1
#
_cell.length_a   1.000
_cell.length_b   1.000
_cell.length_c   1.000
_cell.angle_alpha   90.00
_cell.angle_beta   90.00
_cell.angle_gamma   90.00
#
_symmetry.space_group_name_H-M   'P 1'
#
loop_
_entity.id
_entity.type
_entity.pdbx_description
1 polymer ?
#
loop_
_entity_poly.entity_id
_entity_poly.type
_entity_poly.pdbx_seq_one_letter_code
_entity_poly.pdbx_strand_id
1 'polypeptide(L)'
;MDDAVRAGQRAQVAPERAVAAFDSASAFLRATARALRGEDFVRLGQGRLAGAGARLTALLPERVSRPVYTASGASEGVPADRLGGVDTEAIAEWAVRHYPGTGYPVAFLGSSNGALTHLCAALGAPWLPQTTLVPVRWRDNDPDRPTGPASSARGWPRRCWNAIRTWHCTTCTTRTRTA
;
A
#
# COMPACT_ATOMS: atom_id res chain seq x y z
N MET A 1 -8.43 -21.55 24.09
CA MET A 1 -8.06 -21.18 22.71
C MET A 1 -8.77 -19.89 22.25
N ASP A 2 -9.83 -19.47 22.94
CA ASP A 2 -10.60 -18.25 22.63
C ASP A 2 -9.99 -16.92 23.12
N ASP A 3 -9.17 -16.93 24.18
CA ASP A 3 -8.55 -15.69 24.71
C ASP A 3 -7.45 -15.12 23.80
N ALA A 4 -6.79 -15.96 23.00
CA ALA A 4 -5.79 -15.51 22.01
C ALA A 4 -6.45 -14.84 20.80
N VAL A 5 -7.66 -15.28 20.42
CA VAL A 5 -8.47 -14.66 19.35
C VAL A 5 -9.02 -13.31 19.82
N ARG A 6 -9.45 -13.19 21.09
CA ARG A 6 -9.87 -11.91 21.70
C ARG A 6 -8.72 -10.93 21.91
N ALA A 7 -7.51 -11.39 22.22
CA ALA A 7 -6.32 -10.53 22.32
C ALA A 7 -5.82 -10.00 20.96
N GLY A 8 -6.20 -10.66 19.86
CA GLY A 8 -5.92 -10.24 18.47
C GLY A 8 -6.82 -9.11 17.97
N GLN A 9 -7.92 -8.81 18.66
CA GLN A 9 -8.78 -7.64 18.41
C GLN A 9 -8.23 -6.36 19.06
N ARG A 10 -6.90 -6.19 19.06
CA ARG A 10 -6.30 -4.85 19.21
C ARG A 10 -6.70 -4.06 17.97
N ALA A 11 -7.70 -3.19 18.11
CA ALA A 11 -8.31 -2.34 17.07
C ALA A 11 -7.59 -2.42 15.71
N GLN A 12 -8.01 -3.36 14.87
CA GLN A 12 -7.41 -3.61 13.57
C GLN A 12 -7.45 -2.31 12.74
N VAL A 13 -6.35 -2.02 12.06
CA VAL A 13 -6.29 -0.89 11.13
C VAL A 13 -6.93 -1.34 9.82
N ALA A 14 -7.94 -0.60 9.36
CA ALA A 14 -8.58 -0.90 8.07
C ALA A 14 -7.51 -0.94 6.96
N PRO A 15 -7.53 -1.94 6.06
CA PRO A 15 -6.45 -2.17 5.10
C PRO A 15 -6.22 -0.98 4.15
N GLU A 16 -7.30 -0.30 3.72
CA GLU A 16 -7.23 0.92 2.91
C GLU A 16 -6.63 2.13 3.65
N ARG A 17 -6.61 2.10 4.99
CA ARG A 17 -5.97 3.13 5.83
C ARG A 17 -4.55 2.75 6.24
N ALA A 18 -4.23 1.45 6.17
CA ALA A 18 -2.88 0.97 6.41
C ALA A 18 -1.96 1.30 5.24
N VAL A 19 -2.48 1.25 4.01
CA VAL A 19 -1.73 1.63 2.80
C VAL A 19 -1.86 3.13 2.55
N ALA A 20 -0.73 3.82 2.28
CA ALA A 20 -0.74 5.24 1.93
C ALA A 20 -1.62 5.48 0.68
N ALA A 21 -2.47 6.50 0.72
CA ALA A 21 -3.24 6.91 -0.45
C ALA A 21 -2.34 7.53 -1.54
N PHE A 22 -1.17 8.05 -1.18
CA PHE A 22 -0.14 8.49 -2.13
C PHE A 22 0.75 7.35 -2.68
N ASP A 23 0.55 6.11 -2.24
CA ASP A 23 1.33 4.98 -2.73
C ASP A 23 1.11 4.73 -4.23
N SER A 24 2.21 4.64 -4.97
CA SER A 24 2.19 4.31 -6.40
C SER A 24 1.52 2.98 -6.67
N ALA A 25 1.71 1.98 -5.80
CA ALA A 25 1.15 0.65 -6.00
C ALA A 25 -0.38 0.69 -5.95
N SER A 26 -0.93 1.42 -4.97
CA SER A 26 -2.36 1.71 -4.86
C SER A 26 -2.90 2.48 -6.07
N ALA A 27 -2.14 3.43 -6.63
CA ALA A 27 -2.53 4.15 -7.83
C ALA A 27 -2.60 3.22 -9.07
N PHE A 28 -1.60 2.38 -9.30
CA PHE A 28 -1.58 1.44 -10.42
C PHE A 28 -2.62 0.33 -10.28
N LEU A 29 -2.88 -0.15 -9.06
CA LEU A 29 -3.96 -1.10 -8.76
C LEU A 29 -5.31 -0.52 -9.19
N ARG A 30 -5.60 0.72 -8.77
CA ARG A 30 -6.83 1.43 -9.12
C ARG A 30 -6.92 1.72 -10.62
N ALA A 31 -5.79 2.05 -11.25
CA ALA A 31 -5.72 2.28 -12.70
C ALA A 31 -6.12 1.03 -13.48
N THR A 32 -5.48 -0.10 -13.19
CA THR A 32 -5.78 -1.39 -13.84
C THR A 32 -7.22 -1.79 -13.58
N ALA A 33 -7.70 -1.72 -12.34
CA ALA A 33 -9.07 -2.08 -11.99
C ALA A 33 -10.13 -1.24 -12.73
N ARG A 34 -9.89 0.06 -12.91
CA ARG A 34 -10.78 0.94 -13.67
C ARG A 34 -10.74 0.63 -15.17
N ALA A 35 -9.56 0.40 -15.72
CA ALA A 35 -9.41 -0.01 -17.12
C ALA A 35 -10.18 -1.31 -17.41
N LEU A 36 -10.11 -2.30 -16.52
CA LEU A 36 -10.87 -3.56 -16.66
C LEU A 36 -12.39 -3.39 -16.52
N ARG A 37 -12.86 -2.29 -15.93
CA ARG A 37 -14.28 -1.91 -15.91
C ARG A 37 -14.69 -1.00 -17.07
N GLY A 38 -13.76 -0.68 -17.99
CA GLY A 38 -14.00 0.29 -19.05
C GLY A 38 -14.15 1.72 -18.55
N GLU A 39 -13.61 2.03 -17.36
CA GLU A 39 -13.67 3.34 -16.74
C GLU A 39 -12.39 4.14 -16.97
N ASP A 40 -12.53 5.44 -17.21
CA ASP A 40 -11.37 6.34 -17.34
C ASP A 40 -10.56 6.45 -16.04
N PHE A 41 -9.24 6.54 -16.17
CA PHE A 41 -8.31 6.80 -15.06
C PHE A 41 -7.72 8.20 -15.18
N VAL A 42 -8.46 9.20 -14.70
CA VAL A 42 -8.03 10.59 -14.73
C VAL A 42 -7.17 10.90 -13.50
N ARG A 43 -5.99 11.50 -13.70
CA ARG A 43 -5.15 12.13 -12.66
C ARG A 43 -4.82 11.20 -11.49
N LEU A 44 -4.27 10.01 -11.78
CA LEU A 44 -3.89 9.02 -10.75
C LEU A 44 -5.07 8.56 -9.86
N GLY A 45 -6.32 8.69 -10.35
CA GLY A 45 -7.51 8.38 -9.56
C GLY A 45 -7.85 9.45 -8.51
N GLN A 46 -7.16 10.58 -8.52
CA GLN A 46 -7.45 11.73 -7.66
C GLN A 46 -8.51 12.62 -8.33
N GLY A 47 -9.55 12.98 -7.56
CA GLY A 47 -10.64 13.84 -8.06
C GLY A 47 -10.15 15.18 -8.62
N ARG A 48 -10.95 15.82 -9.50
CA ARG A 48 -10.60 17.08 -10.19
C ARG A 48 -10.05 18.18 -9.25
N LEU A 49 -10.58 18.28 -8.04
CA LEU A 49 -10.13 19.23 -7.03
C LEU A 49 -8.76 18.88 -6.43
N ALA A 50 -8.51 17.61 -6.10
CA ALA A 50 -7.27 17.16 -5.45
C ALA A 50 -6.04 17.45 -6.32
N GLY A 51 -6.06 17.10 -7.61
CA GLY A 51 -4.95 17.43 -8.50
C GLY A 51 -4.85 18.92 -8.86
N ALA A 52 -5.87 19.74 -8.57
CA ALA A 52 -5.78 21.19 -8.75
C ALA A 52 -5.03 21.78 -7.55
N GLY A 53 -5.36 21.29 -6.35
CA GLY A 53 -4.58 21.54 -5.13
C GLY A 53 -3.11 21.16 -5.30
N ALA A 54 -2.81 19.99 -5.85
CA ALA A 54 -1.43 19.55 -6.11
C ALA A 54 -0.65 20.46 -7.09
N ARG A 55 -1.34 21.03 -8.08
CA ARG A 55 -0.72 22.02 -9.00
C ARG A 55 -0.52 23.36 -8.32
N LEU A 56 -1.48 23.78 -7.50
CA LEU A 56 -1.36 25.01 -6.73
C LEU A 56 -0.20 24.94 -5.74
N THR A 57 0.03 23.79 -5.09
CA THR A 57 1.18 23.60 -4.18
C THR A 57 2.53 23.81 -4.85
N ALA A 58 2.65 23.60 -6.17
CA ALA A 58 3.87 23.89 -6.91
C ALA A 58 4.14 25.41 -7.07
N LEU A 59 3.13 26.25 -6.86
CA LEU A 59 3.23 27.71 -6.91
C LEU A 59 3.47 28.33 -5.52
N LEU A 60 3.39 27.54 -4.44
CA LEU A 60 3.61 28.04 -3.09
C LEU A 60 5.11 28.13 -2.76
N PRO A 61 5.56 29.17 -2.05
CA PRO A 61 6.91 29.22 -1.50
C PRO A 61 7.22 28.01 -0.61
N GLU A 62 8.48 27.58 -0.60
CA GLU A 62 8.95 26.41 0.15
C GLU A 62 8.54 26.44 1.64
N ARG A 63 8.56 27.63 2.26
CA ARG A 63 8.18 27.85 3.66
C ARG A 63 6.73 27.45 3.97
N VAL A 64 5.87 27.38 2.96
CA VAL A 64 4.46 26.99 3.09
C VAL A 64 4.21 25.60 2.53
N SER A 65 4.82 25.24 1.39
CA SER A 65 4.64 23.91 0.80
C SER A 65 5.20 22.79 1.69
N ARG A 66 6.33 23.04 2.37
CA ARG A 66 6.96 22.09 3.30
C ARG A 66 6.05 21.68 4.46
N PRO A 67 5.52 22.59 5.30
CA PRO A 67 4.63 22.19 6.40
C PRO A 67 3.32 21.55 5.92
N VAL A 68 2.77 22.00 4.78
CA VAL A 68 1.58 21.39 4.17
C VAL A 68 1.85 19.94 3.75
N TYR A 69 2.98 19.68 3.08
CA TYR A 69 3.41 18.35 2.68
C TYR A 69 3.67 17.44 3.89
N THR A 70 4.36 17.95 4.92
CA THR A 70 4.61 17.21 6.17
C THR A 70 3.30 16.85 6.87
N ALA A 71 2.36 17.79 6.96
CA ALA A 71 1.05 17.53 7.57
C ALA A 71 0.24 16.50 6.77
N SER A 72 0.23 16.58 5.43
CA SER A 72 -0.46 15.61 4.58
C SER A 72 0.13 14.21 4.72
N GLY A 73 1.47 14.08 4.69
CA GLY A 73 2.14 12.78 4.87
C GLY A 73 1.90 12.18 6.26
N ALA A 74 1.97 13.01 7.31
CA ALA A 74 1.69 12.57 8.68
C ALA A 74 0.23 12.13 8.87
N SER A 75 -0.72 12.76 8.16
CA SER A 75 -2.13 12.41 8.25
C SER A 75 -2.44 11.00 7.75
N GLU A 76 -1.69 10.51 6.75
CA GLU A 76 -1.82 9.14 6.22
C GLU A 76 -1.11 8.09 7.07
N GLY A 77 -0.17 8.49 7.94
CA GLY A 77 0.58 7.58 8.78
C GLY A 77 -0.29 6.82 9.79
N VAL A 78 0.01 5.53 9.97
CA VAL A 78 -0.50 4.71 11.07
C VAL A 78 0.24 5.10 12.36
N PRO A 79 -0.46 5.37 13.48
CA PRO A 79 0.19 5.55 14.78
C PRO A 79 1.06 4.35 15.16
N ALA A 80 2.28 4.57 15.65
CA ALA A 80 3.25 3.51 15.92
C ALA A 80 2.72 2.45 16.92
N ASP A 81 1.90 2.85 17.87
CA ASP A 81 1.23 1.98 18.86
C ASP A 81 0.15 1.07 18.24
N ARG A 82 -0.33 1.41 17.04
CA ARG A 82 -1.35 0.64 16.29
C ARG A 82 -0.78 -0.23 15.17
N LEU A 83 0.53 -0.19 14.92
CA LEU A 83 1.15 -1.00 13.86
C LEU A 83 0.93 -2.50 14.03
N GLY A 84 0.84 -2.98 15.28
CA GLY A 84 0.54 -4.38 15.55
C GLY A 84 -0.86 -4.84 15.10
N GLY A 85 -1.75 -3.91 14.75
CA GLY A 85 -3.07 -4.19 14.19
C GLY A 85 -3.12 -4.08 12.66
N VAL A 86 -1.99 -3.90 11.98
CA VAL A 86 -1.91 -3.97 10.51
C VAL A 86 -1.87 -5.44 10.10
N ASP A 87 -2.88 -5.85 9.33
CA ASP A 87 -3.00 -7.20 8.80
C ASP A 87 -2.65 -7.21 7.31
N THR A 88 -1.60 -7.94 6.94
CA THR A 88 -1.13 -8.04 5.56
C THR A 88 -2.07 -8.84 4.67
N GLU A 89 -2.76 -9.84 5.22
CA GLU A 89 -3.73 -10.63 4.47
C GLU A 89 -4.94 -9.75 4.12
N ALA A 90 -5.43 -8.96 5.09
CA ALA A 90 -6.51 -8.00 4.86
C ALA A 90 -6.15 -6.97 3.78
N ILE A 91 -4.87 -6.57 3.66
CA ILE A 91 -4.37 -5.71 2.58
C ILE A 91 -4.39 -6.44 1.23
N ALA A 92 -3.96 -7.70 1.18
CA ALA A 92 -4.00 -8.50 -0.03
C ALA A 92 -5.44 -8.71 -0.52
N GLU A 93 -6.37 -9.05 0.38
CA GLU A 93 -7.79 -9.17 0.06
C GLU A 93 -8.37 -7.84 -0.43
N TRP A 94 -8.01 -6.72 0.22
CA TRP A 94 -8.41 -5.38 -0.23
C TRP A 94 -7.94 -5.11 -1.66
N ALA A 95 -6.71 -5.50 -2.00
CA ALA A 95 -6.19 -5.34 -3.34
C ALA A 95 -7.00 -6.16 -4.36
N VAL A 96 -7.28 -7.43 -4.05
CA VAL A 96 -8.07 -8.32 -4.92
C VAL A 96 -9.50 -7.83 -5.11
N ARG A 97 -10.15 -7.28 -4.06
CA ARG A 97 -11.52 -6.73 -4.12
C ARG A 97 -11.71 -5.59 -5.13
N HIS A 98 -10.62 -5.01 -5.66
CA HIS A 98 -10.73 -4.02 -6.74
C HIS A 98 -11.18 -4.64 -8.07
N TYR A 99 -11.05 -5.96 -8.23
CA TYR A 99 -11.37 -6.65 -9.47
C TYR A 99 -12.73 -7.35 -9.35
N PRO A 100 -13.76 -6.93 -10.10
CA PRO A 100 -15.11 -7.45 -9.95
C PRO A 100 -15.32 -8.81 -10.63
N GLY A 101 -14.47 -9.17 -11.59
CA GLY A 101 -14.58 -10.40 -12.37
C GLY A 101 -13.89 -11.59 -11.72
N THR A 102 -14.41 -12.79 -11.99
CA THR A 102 -13.73 -14.06 -11.78
C THR A 102 -13.29 -14.64 -13.14
N GLY A 103 -12.28 -15.51 -13.16
CA GLY A 103 -11.90 -16.23 -14.39
C GLY A 103 -10.90 -15.52 -15.31
N TYR A 104 -10.08 -14.62 -14.77
CA TYR A 104 -8.94 -14.10 -15.54
C TYR A 104 -7.97 -15.24 -15.89
N PRO A 105 -7.55 -15.37 -17.16
CA PRO A 105 -6.65 -16.46 -17.59
C PRO A 105 -5.24 -16.30 -17.02
N VAL A 106 -4.85 -15.07 -16.67
CA VAL A 106 -3.56 -14.71 -16.10
C VAL A 106 -3.72 -13.54 -15.14
N ALA A 107 -2.87 -13.48 -14.12
CA ALA A 107 -2.70 -12.33 -13.25
C ALA A 107 -1.21 -11.99 -13.15
N PHE A 108 -0.90 -10.69 -13.09
CA PHE A 108 0.48 -10.20 -12.96
C PHE A 108 0.75 -9.76 -11.52
N LEU A 109 1.98 -10.01 -11.05
CA LEU A 109 2.48 -9.55 -9.75
C LEU A 109 3.77 -8.78 -9.97
N GLY A 110 3.93 -7.62 -9.32
CA GLY A 110 5.21 -6.93 -9.37
C GLY A 110 5.21 -5.55 -8.72
N SER A 111 6.30 -4.81 -8.94
CA SER A 111 6.41 -3.42 -8.54
C SER A 111 5.55 -2.50 -9.42
N SER A 112 5.26 -1.31 -8.91
CA SER A 112 4.57 -0.23 -9.64
C SER A 112 5.23 0.03 -11.00
N ASN A 113 4.55 -0.31 -12.10
CA ASN A 113 5.09 -0.21 -13.46
C ASN A 113 3.99 0.14 -14.46
N GLY A 114 4.09 1.33 -15.06
CA GLY A 114 3.09 1.80 -16.02
C GLY A 114 3.01 0.99 -17.31
N ALA A 115 4.13 0.47 -17.82
CA ALA A 115 4.12 -0.38 -19.02
C ALA A 115 3.35 -1.68 -18.75
N LEU A 116 3.54 -2.28 -17.57
CA LEU A 116 2.80 -3.47 -17.16
C LEU A 116 1.31 -3.16 -16.98
N THR A 117 0.94 -2.01 -16.41
CA THR A 117 -0.45 -1.56 -16.31
C THR A 117 -1.13 -1.45 -17.68
N HIS A 118 -0.46 -0.88 -18.68
CA HIS A 118 -0.99 -0.83 -20.05
C HIS A 118 -1.15 -2.22 -20.67
N LEU A 119 -0.17 -3.11 -20.46
CA LEU A 119 -0.25 -4.49 -20.93
C LEU A 119 -1.43 -5.24 -20.27
N CYS A 120 -1.60 -5.08 -18.96
CA CYS A 120 -2.72 -5.66 -18.21
C CYS A 120 -4.08 -5.19 -18.74
N ALA A 121 -4.21 -3.89 -19.02
CA ALA A 121 -5.41 -3.33 -19.63
C ALA A 121 -5.69 -3.92 -21.02
N ALA A 122 -4.66 -4.08 -21.86
CA ALA A 122 -4.80 -4.67 -23.20
C ALA A 122 -5.15 -6.17 -23.17
N LEU A 123 -4.63 -6.91 -22.18
CA LEU A 123 -4.88 -8.35 -22.02
C LEU A 123 -6.16 -8.66 -21.24
N GLY A 124 -6.82 -7.65 -20.66
CA GLY A 124 -7.95 -7.88 -19.76
C GLY A 124 -7.55 -8.62 -18.49
N ALA A 125 -6.32 -8.44 -18.01
CA ALA A 125 -5.74 -9.18 -16.88
C ALA A 125 -5.52 -8.28 -15.66
N PRO A 126 -5.72 -8.77 -14.43
CA PRO A 126 -5.44 -8.03 -13.21
C PRO A 126 -3.94 -7.94 -12.95
N TRP A 127 -3.56 -6.87 -12.24
CA TRP A 127 -2.23 -6.68 -11.68
C TRP A 127 -2.31 -6.52 -10.16
N LEU A 128 -1.43 -7.20 -9.44
CA LEU A 128 -1.34 -7.11 -7.99
C LEU A 128 0.02 -6.52 -7.58
N PRO A 129 0.03 -5.62 -6.59
CA PRO A 129 1.27 -5.08 -6.08
C PRO A 129 2.05 -6.14 -5.30
N GLN A 130 3.34 -6.27 -5.59
CA GLN A 130 4.26 -7.07 -4.75
C GLN A 130 4.55 -6.38 -3.42
N THR A 131 4.48 -5.05 -3.39
CA THR A 131 4.76 -4.24 -2.21
C THR A 131 3.76 -3.09 -2.10
N THR A 132 3.40 -2.75 -0.86
CA THR A 132 2.57 -1.60 -0.51
C THR A 132 3.27 -0.80 0.58
N LEU A 133 3.04 0.51 0.61
CA LEU A 133 3.63 1.39 1.61
C LEU A 133 2.71 1.56 2.81
N VAL A 134 3.20 1.20 3.99
CA VAL A 134 2.55 1.47 5.29
C VAL A 134 3.28 2.60 5.99
N PRO A 135 2.84 3.86 5.84
CA PRO A 135 3.47 5.00 6.49
C PRO A 135 3.25 4.91 8.00
N VAL A 136 4.27 5.28 8.79
CA VAL A 136 4.20 5.30 10.25
C VAL A 136 4.32 6.73 10.74
N ARG A 137 3.43 7.13 11.65
CA ARG A 137 3.58 8.43 12.33
C ARG A 137 4.75 8.36 13.30
N TRP A 138 5.73 9.21 13.05
CA TRP A 138 6.88 9.37 13.92
C TRP A 138 7.15 10.84 14.17
N ARG A 139 7.00 11.25 15.44
CA ARG A 139 7.10 12.66 15.86
C ARG A 139 8.53 13.22 15.80
N ASP A 140 9.53 12.36 15.95
CA ASP A 140 10.95 12.75 16.01
C ASP A 140 11.73 12.34 14.75
N ASN A 141 11.03 12.10 13.64
CA ASN A 141 11.65 11.76 12.37
C ASN A 141 12.23 13.03 11.71
N ASP A 142 13.41 13.44 12.17
CA ASP A 142 14.20 14.49 11.55
C ASP A 142 14.94 13.91 10.32
N PRO A 143 14.54 14.28 9.08
CA PRO A 143 15.15 13.73 7.87
C PRO A 143 16.64 14.10 7.73
N ASP A 144 17.09 15.16 8.40
CA ASP A 144 18.49 15.60 8.41
C ASP A 144 19.30 14.93 9.54
N ARG A 145 18.64 14.14 10.40
CA ARG A 145 19.26 13.30 11.44
C ARG A 145 18.78 11.84 11.38
N PRO A 146 19.24 11.08 10.37
CA PRO A 146 18.87 9.67 10.22
C PRO A 146 19.36 8.75 11.36
N THR A 147 20.15 9.25 12.31
CA THR A 147 20.79 8.47 13.40
C THR A 147 20.23 8.70 14.81
N GLY A 148 19.19 9.53 15.00
CA GLY A 148 18.55 9.71 16.31
C GLY A 148 17.45 8.69 16.63
N PRO A 149 17.34 8.23 17.89
CA PRO A 149 18.22 7.27 18.52
C PRO A 149 17.92 5.83 18.04
N ALA A 150 18.88 5.20 17.38
CA ALA A 150 18.86 3.77 17.04
C ALA A 150 18.74 2.81 18.26
N SER A 151 18.65 3.33 19.49
CA SER A 151 18.53 2.57 20.73
C SER A 151 17.09 2.18 21.11
N SER A 152 16.07 2.94 20.68
CA SER A 152 14.65 2.55 20.80
C SER A 152 14.22 1.61 19.68
N ALA A 153 14.98 1.60 18.57
CA ALA A 153 14.84 0.64 17.49
C ALA A 153 15.36 -0.76 17.84
N ARG A 154 15.92 -1.06 19.02
CA ARG A 154 16.40 -2.43 19.31
C ARG A 154 15.32 -3.53 19.28
N GLY A 155 14.03 -3.15 19.31
CA GLY A 155 12.90 -4.06 19.12
C GLY A 155 12.29 -4.08 17.71
N TRP A 156 12.63 -3.12 16.83
CA TRP A 156 11.89 -2.86 15.58
C TRP A 156 12.41 -3.63 14.35
N PRO A 157 13.73 -3.74 14.08
CA PRO A 157 14.27 -4.45 12.93
C PRO A 157 13.76 -5.88 12.89
N ARG A 158 13.78 -6.62 14.01
CA ARG A 158 13.42 -8.06 13.99
C ARG A 158 11.95 -8.33 13.66
N ARG A 159 11.03 -7.40 13.94
CA ARG A 159 9.59 -7.61 13.68
C ARG A 159 9.21 -7.25 12.24
N CYS A 160 9.74 -6.17 11.68
CA CYS A 160 9.50 -5.81 10.28
C CYS A 160 10.33 -6.66 9.29
N TRP A 161 11.56 -7.04 9.63
CA TRP A 161 12.35 -7.96 8.78
C TRP A 161 11.73 -9.36 8.69
N ASN A 162 11.10 -9.86 9.76
CA ASN A 162 10.41 -11.15 9.71
C ASN A 162 9.11 -11.09 8.90
N ALA A 163 8.39 -9.97 8.91
CA ALA A 163 7.19 -9.79 8.10
C ALA A 163 7.50 -9.74 6.58
N ILE A 164 8.66 -9.20 6.20
CA ILE A 164 9.15 -9.19 4.80
C ILE A 164 9.53 -10.61 4.33
N ARG A 165 9.94 -11.52 5.24
CA ARG A 165 10.33 -12.91 4.91
C ARG A 165 9.17 -13.86 4.62
N THR A 166 7.95 -13.50 5.00
CA THR A 166 6.79 -14.43 4.96
C THR A 166 5.94 -14.34 3.70
N TRP A 167 6.41 -13.70 2.62
CA TRP A 167 5.88 -13.98 1.29
C TRP A 167 6.33 -15.38 0.82
N HIS A 168 5.81 -16.41 1.46
CA HIS A 168 5.68 -17.72 0.87
C HIS A 168 4.32 -17.76 0.20
N CYS A 169 4.32 -17.79 -1.13
CA CYS A 169 3.17 -18.13 -1.94
C CYS A 169 2.74 -19.55 -1.56
N THR A 170 1.85 -19.68 -0.58
CA THR A 170 1.41 -20.99 -0.05
C THR A 170 0.33 -21.59 -0.97
N THR A 171 -0.23 -20.80 -1.89
CA THR A 171 -1.31 -21.19 -2.82
C THR A 171 -0.84 -21.57 -4.22
N CYS A 172 0.46 -21.53 -4.53
CA CYS A 172 0.99 -21.95 -5.83
C CYS A 172 1.99 -23.13 -5.69
N THR A 173 1.61 -24.17 -4.94
CA THR A 173 2.22 -25.50 -5.14
C THR A 173 1.36 -26.26 -6.14
N THR A 174 1.65 -26.04 -7.43
CA THR A 174 1.27 -26.98 -8.48
C THR A 174 1.97 -28.30 -8.15
N ARG A 175 1.23 -29.26 -7.61
CA ARG A 175 1.72 -30.61 -7.36
C ARG A 175 1.95 -31.27 -8.72
N THR A 176 3.16 -31.15 -9.28
CA THR A 176 3.58 -31.96 -10.43
C THR A 176 3.57 -33.42 -10.00
N ARG A 177 2.51 -34.14 -10.38
CA ARG A 177 2.53 -35.60 -10.42
C ARG A 177 3.53 -35.98 -11.52
N THR A 178 4.68 -36.50 -11.11
CA THR A 178 5.48 -37.35 -11.99
C THR A 178 4.70 -38.63 -12.26
N ALA A 179 4.59 -38.97 -13.54
CA ALA A 179 4.07 -40.25 -14.03
C ALA A 179 4.92 -41.42 -13.54
#